data_AF-A0A934TDV6-F1
#
_entry.id   AF-A0A934TDV6-F1
#
_cell.length_a   1.000
_cell.length_b   1.000
_cell.length_c   1.000
_cell.angle_alpha   90.00
_cell.angle_beta   90.00
_cell.angle_gamma   90.00
#
_symmetry.space_group_name_H-M   'P 1'
#
loop_
_entity.id
_entity.type
_entity.pdbx_description
1 polymer ?
#
loop_
_entity_poly.entity_id
_entity_poly.type
_entity_poly.pdbx_seq_one_letter_code
_entity_poly.pdbx_strand_id
1 'polypeptide(L)'
;MNQFSEKYRTFSNTELLRVLENEQDYCPEAVTAANEELAARQLSPDDIALAKAELDKEQQEERRKKEQQEEVKNTLKERGADIINYINPIEDENEERDEQAPPKVINTISIIFFIIAILQIATQIDLIKTFFTDPEWDFSVFMFFFPIIIAPVATILFWMKKSAGWVLLSIYLGFALMGFLWVLFMSFNPTYLLGSLFFTGTLWVICQQRVRNVYKITTDIMYITIIASIAIIATILSVYFFVL
;
A
#
# COMPACT_ATOMS: atom_id res chain seq x y z
N MET A 1 5.15 -35.82 42.73
CA MET A 1 6.00 -35.61 41.56
C MET A 1 5.39 -34.51 40.73
N ASN A 2 6.09 -33.38 40.62
CA ASN A 2 5.64 -32.23 39.84
C ASN A 2 6.11 -32.40 38.38
N GLN A 3 5.30 -32.00 37.41
CA GLN A 3 5.58 -32.12 35.98
C GLN A 3 6.87 -31.37 35.58
N PHE A 4 7.26 -30.34 36.34
CA PHE A 4 8.48 -29.58 36.11
C PHE A 4 9.75 -30.29 36.60
N SER A 5 9.66 -31.16 37.61
CA SER A 5 10.83 -31.81 38.21
C SER A 5 11.56 -32.74 37.23
N GLU A 6 10.83 -33.43 36.34
CA GLU A 6 11.47 -34.28 35.32
C GLU A 6 12.07 -33.44 34.18
N LYS A 7 11.40 -32.35 33.81
CA LYS A 7 11.86 -31.43 32.76
C LYS A 7 13.10 -30.65 33.17
N TYR A 8 13.18 -30.22 34.43
CA TYR A 8 14.29 -29.40 34.93
C TYR A 8 15.57 -30.16 35.19
N ARG A 9 15.52 -31.50 35.26
CA ARG A 9 16.71 -32.34 35.22
C ARG A 9 17.52 -32.20 33.93
N THR A 10 16.87 -31.89 32.81
CA THR A 10 17.56 -31.70 31.52
C THR A 10 17.99 -30.25 31.28
N PHE A 11 17.64 -29.32 32.17
CA PHE A 11 18.00 -27.91 32.05
C PHE A 11 19.45 -27.70 32.50
N SER A 12 20.14 -26.79 31.81
CA SER A 12 21.42 -26.24 32.24
C SER A 12 21.28 -25.37 33.49
N ASN A 13 22.40 -25.10 34.17
CA ASN A 13 22.40 -24.25 35.36
C ASN A 13 21.92 -22.82 35.03
N THR A 14 22.30 -22.31 33.85
CA THR A 14 21.88 -21.02 33.31
C THR A 14 20.36 -20.96 33.10
N GLU A 15 19.74 -22.04 32.58
CA GLU A 15 18.29 -22.13 32.39
C GLU A 15 17.52 -22.25 33.72
N LEU A 16 18.05 -22.96 34.71
CA LEU A 16 17.42 -23.02 36.04
C LEU A 16 17.49 -21.67 36.75
N LEU A 17 18.62 -20.96 36.66
CA LEU A 17 18.76 -19.61 37.20
C LEU A 17 17.83 -18.62 36.50
N ARG A 18 17.59 -18.76 35.19
CA ARG A 18 16.64 -17.94 34.45
C ARG A 18 15.21 -18.02 35.02
N VAL A 19 14.78 -19.21 35.43
CA VAL A 19 13.46 -19.43 36.05
C VAL A 19 13.37 -18.73 37.42
N LEU A 20 14.46 -18.78 38.19
CA LEU A 20 14.53 -18.15 39.51
C LEU A 20 14.70 -16.62 39.46
N GLU A 21 15.34 -16.07 38.43
CA GLU A 21 15.48 -14.61 38.29
C GLU A 21 14.23 -13.94 37.71
N ASN A 22 13.37 -14.69 37.03
CA ASN A 22 12.13 -14.21 36.43
C ASN A 22 10.90 -14.88 37.06
N GLU A 23 10.86 -15.06 38.38
CA GLU A 23 9.80 -15.82 39.07
C GLU A 23 8.38 -15.37 38.70
N GLN A 24 8.21 -14.08 38.42
CA GLN A 24 6.96 -13.44 37.98
C GLN A 24 6.43 -13.94 36.62
N ASP A 25 7.29 -14.49 35.77
CA ASP A 25 6.94 -15.04 34.46
C ASP A 25 6.63 -16.55 34.51
N TYR A 26 6.77 -17.19 35.68
CA TYR A 26 6.61 -18.63 35.87
C TYR A 26 5.59 -18.96 36.96
N CYS A 27 4.98 -20.14 36.88
CA CYS A 27 4.10 -20.63 37.94
C CYS A 27 4.92 -20.96 39.20
N PRO A 28 4.36 -20.79 40.42
CA PRO A 28 5.07 -21.08 41.67
C PRO A 28 5.62 -22.51 41.77
N GLU A 29 4.91 -23.48 41.17
CA GLU A 29 5.32 -24.88 41.11
C GLU A 29 6.58 -25.09 40.27
N ALA A 30 6.80 -24.27 39.24
CA ALA A 30 8.01 -24.26 38.43
C ALA A 30 9.18 -23.64 39.20
N VAL A 31 8.99 -22.48 39.82
CA VAL A 31 10.02 -21.83 40.65
C VAL A 31 10.51 -22.76 41.76
N THR A 32 9.57 -23.45 42.42
CA THR A 32 9.88 -24.42 43.48
C THR A 32 10.69 -25.61 42.94
N ALA A 33 10.28 -26.20 41.82
CA ALA A 33 11.00 -27.33 41.22
C ALA A 33 12.41 -26.92 40.72
N ALA A 34 12.58 -25.70 40.22
CA ALA A 34 13.87 -25.18 39.78
C ALA A 34 14.82 -24.99 40.97
N ASN A 35 14.31 -24.46 42.10
CA ASN A 35 15.09 -24.27 43.32
C ASN A 35 15.51 -25.62 43.94
N GLU A 36 14.61 -26.60 43.98
CA GLU A 36 14.90 -27.95 44.46
C GLU A 36 15.97 -28.66 43.62
N GLU A 37 15.88 -28.54 42.29
CA GLU A 37 16.86 -29.12 41.36
C GLU A 37 18.23 -28.43 41.46
N LEU A 38 18.26 -27.09 41.60
CA LEU A 38 19.50 -26.34 41.84
C LEU A 38 20.17 -26.72 43.16
N ALA A 39 19.39 -26.87 44.23
CA ALA A 39 19.87 -27.32 45.53
C ALA A 39 20.41 -28.76 45.49
N ALA A 40 19.76 -29.64 44.71
CA ALA A 40 20.20 -31.03 44.53
C ALA A 40 21.54 -31.13 43.77
N ARG A 41 21.87 -30.17 42.91
CA ARG A 41 23.09 -30.16 42.08
C ARG A 41 24.38 -29.77 42.81
N GLN A 42 24.29 -29.24 44.04
CA GLN A 42 25.44 -28.87 44.88
C GLN A 42 26.53 -28.10 44.11
N LEU A 43 26.12 -27.08 43.36
CA LEU A 43 27.03 -26.32 42.49
C LEU A 43 28.14 -25.62 43.28
N SER A 44 29.34 -25.59 42.72
CA SER A 44 30.44 -24.82 43.30
C SER A 44 30.19 -23.31 43.14
N PRO A 45 30.79 -22.46 43.98
CA PRO A 45 30.68 -21.00 43.84
C PRO A 45 31.11 -20.49 42.45
N ASP A 46 32.09 -21.16 41.84
CA ASP A 46 32.61 -20.81 40.51
C ASP A 46 31.60 -21.17 39.40
N ASP A 47 30.90 -22.29 39.52
CA ASP A 47 29.85 -22.71 38.56
C ASP A 47 28.64 -21.79 38.59
N ILE A 48 28.27 -21.30 39.78
CA ILE A 48 27.18 -20.32 39.94
C ILE A 48 27.59 -18.98 39.33
N ALA A 49 28.84 -18.56 39.52
CA ALA A 49 29.35 -17.32 38.94
C ALA A 49 29.39 -17.38 37.41
N LEU A 50 29.81 -18.51 36.83
CA LEU A 50 29.82 -18.72 35.38
C LEU A 50 28.41 -18.72 34.78
N ALA A 51 27.47 -19.44 35.41
CA ALA A 51 26.09 -19.49 34.93
C ALA A 51 25.39 -18.12 35.01
N LYS A 52 25.68 -17.32 36.05
CA LYS A 52 25.20 -15.93 36.14
C LYS A 52 25.80 -15.03 35.06
N ALA A 53 27.11 -15.12 34.82
CA ALA A 53 27.77 -14.33 33.78
C ALA A 53 27.25 -14.66 32.37
N GLU A 54 26.90 -15.93 32.11
CA GLU A 54 26.27 -16.34 30.85
C GLU A 54 24.84 -15.81 30.73
N LEU A 55 24.07 -15.87 31.81
CA LEU A 55 22.70 -15.35 31.86
C LEU A 55 22.67 -13.83 31.65
N ASP A 56 23.57 -13.08 32.27
CA ASP A 56 23.72 -11.63 32.10
C ASP A 56 24.01 -11.27 30.63
N LYS A 57 24.87 -12.05 29.97
CA LYS A 57 25.22 -11.85 28.56
C LYS A 57 24.02 -12.10 27.64
N GLU A 58 23.26 -13.15 27.88
CA GLU A 58 22.04 -13.47 27.13
C GLU A 58 20.97 -12.38 27.32
N GLN A 59 20.75 -11.92 28.55
CA GLN A 59 19.85 -10.81 28.85
C GLN A 59 20.29 -9.51 28.13
N GLN A 60 21.59 -9.24 28.05
CA GLN A 60 22.13 -8.07 27.36
C GLN A 60 21.91 -8.16 25.84
N GLU A 61 22.08 -9.34 25.24
CA GLU A 61 21.80 -9.58 23.83
C GLU A 61 20.31 -9.47 23.50
N GLU A 62 19.43 -9.98 24.36
CA GLU A 62 17.98 -9.84 24.21
C GLU A 62 17.52 -8.38 24.35
N ARG A 63 18.08 -7.63 25.32
CA ARG A 63 17.80 -6.19 25.45
C ARG A 63 18.23 -5.43 24.21
N ARG A 64 19.42 -5.69 23.67
CA ARG A 64 19.89 -5.09 22.41
C ARG A 64 19.01 -5.43 21.21
N LYS A 65 18.53 -6.67 21.11
CA LYS A 65 17.60 -7.08 20.04
C LYS A 65 16.24 -6.37 20.18
N LYS A 66 15.72 -6.25 21.40
CA LYS A 66 14.47 -5.51 21.68
C LYS A 66 14.63 -4.03 21.37
N GLU A 67 15.73 -3.40 21.79
CA GLU A 67 16.06 -2.00 21.48
C GLU A 67 16.18 -1.77 19.96
N GLN A 68 16.85 -2.66 19.22
CA GLN A 68 16.93 -2.57 17.74
C GLN A 68 15.57 -2.74 17.07
N GLN A 69 14.72 -3.65 17.56
CA GLN A 69 13.37 -3.83 17.03
C GLN A 69 12.48 -2.61 17.33
N GLU A 70 12.60 -2.02 18.52
CA GLU A 70 11.90 -0.80 18.87
C GLU A 70 12.41 0.40 18.07
N GLU A 71 13.71 0.51 17.82
CA GLU A 71 14.30 1.55 16.97
C GLU A 71 13.83 1.42 15.51
N VAL A 72 13.79 0.20 14.96
CA VAL A 72 13.22 -0.08 13.63
C VAL A 72 11.73 0.24 13.61
N LYS A 73 10.97 -0.11 14.66
CA LYS A 73 9.55 0.20 14.78
C LYS A 73 9.29 1.70 14.90
N ASN A 74 10.14 2.43 15.64
CA ASN A 74 10.03 3.87 15.82
C ASN A 74 10.45 4.62 14.56
N THR A 75 11.51 4.21 13.88
CA THR A 75 11.90 4.78 12.57
C THR A 75 10.88 4.46 11.47
N LEU A 76 10.25 3.29 11.49
CA LEU A 76 9.10 2.97 10.62
C LEU A 76 7.84 3.73 11.01
N LYS A 77 7.62 4.01 12.30
CA LYS A 77 6.50 4.86 12.75
C LYS A 77 6.72 6.31 12.35
N GLU A 78 7.92 6.85 12.53
CA GLU A 78 8.25 8.23 12.16
C GLU A 78 8.23 8.41 10.65
N ARG A 79 8.83 7.49 9.88
CA ARG A 79 8.83 7.57 8.40
C ARG A 79 7.52 7.09 7.75
N GLY A 80 6.80 6.17 8.40
CA GLY A 80 5.54 5.63 7.93
C GLY A 80 4.33 6.47 8.34
N ALA A 81 4.38 7.20 9.46
CA ALA A 81 3.35 8.17 9.82
C ALA A 81 3.27 9.31 8.80
N ASP A 82 4.38 9.75 8.22
CA ASP A 82 4.36 10.76 7.16
C ASP A 82 3.65 10.27 5.89
N ILE A 83 3.76 8.97 5.57
CA ILE A 83 3.09 8.36 4.42
C ILE A 83 1.63 8.02 4.75
N ILE A 84 1.34 7.52 5.95
CA ILE A 84 -0.01 7.21 6.39
C ILE A 84 -0.82 8.48 6.61
N ASN A 85 -0.26 9.55 7.20
CA ASN A 85 -0.95 10.84 7.34
C ASN A 85 -1.23 11.51 5.98
N TYR A 86 -0.41 11.22 4.95
CA TYR A 86 -0.70 11.64 3.58
C TYR A 86 -1.82 10.79 2.94
N ILE A 87 -1.92 9.51 3.31
CA ILE A 87 -2.85 8.53 2.72
C ILE A 87 -4.16 8.40 3.52
N ASN A 88 -4.24 8.88 4.77
CA ASN A 88 -5.38 8.64 5.65
C ASN A 88 -6.60 9.43 5.16
N PRO A 89 -7.65 8.77 4.63
CA PRO A 89 -8.84 9.44 4.11
C PRO A 89 -9.89 9.70 5.21
N ILE A 90 -9.67 9.19 6.42
CA ILE A 90 -10.65 9.19 7.52
C ILE A 90 -10.36 10.37 8.45
N GLU A 91 -11.39 11.18 8.63
CA GLU A 91 -11.41 12.42 9.40
C GLU A 91 -11.32 12.13 10.90
N ASP A 92 -10.37 12.75 11.60
CA ASP A 92 -10.56 13.02 13.03
C ASP A 92 -11.64 14.10 13.11
N GLU A 93 -12.79 13.79 13.72
CA GLU A 93 -13.98 14.65 13.80
C GLU A 93 -13.74 16.02 14.49
N ASN A 94 -12.52 16.28 14.96
CA ASN A 94 -12.14 17.45 15.76
C ASN A 94 -11.32 18.51 15.00
N GLU A 95 -10.98 18.32 13.72
CA GLU A 95 -10.23 19.35 12.96
C GLU A 95 -11.15 20.37 12.29
N GLU A 96 -10.99 21.65 12.66
CA GLU A 96 -11.65 22.80 12.03
C GLU A 96 -11.45 22.76 10.51
N ARG A 97 -12.53 22.95 9.73
CA ARG A 97 -12.49 22.95 8.25
C ARG A 97 -11.54 24.03 7.75
N ASP A 98 -10.29 23.65 7.49
CA ASP A 98 -9.34 24.50 6.80
C ASP A 98 -9.76 24.59 5.32
N GLU A 99 -10.26 25.76 4.91
CA GLU A 99 -10.62 26.04 3.51
C GLU A 99 -9.41 25.90 2.55
N GLN A 100 -8.19 25.84 3.08
CA GLN A 100 -6.95 25.66 2.33
C GLN A 100 -6.51 24.19 2.19
N ALA A 101 -7.11 23.25 2.91
CA ALA A 101 -6.74 21.85 2.80
C ALA A 101 -7.15 21.28 1.42
N PRO A 102 -6.26 20.56 0.72
CA PRO A 102 -6.59 19.94 -0.57
C PRO A 102 -7.76 18.98 -0.39
N PRO A 103 -8.77 19.01 -1.27
CA PRO A 103 -10.00 18.26 -1.08
C PRO A 103 -9.70 16.76 -1.06
N LYS A 104 -10.15 16.08 0.01
CA LYS A 104 -9.96 14.63 0.25
C LYS A 104 -10.32 13.75 -0.95
N VAL A 105 -11.25 14.23 -1.77
CA VAL A 105 -11.65 13.60 -3.03
C VAL A 105 -10.49 13.34 -4.00
N ILE A 106 -9.43 14.18 -3.97
CA ILE A 106 -8.23 13.97 -4.80
C ILE A 106 -7.55 12.68 -4.40
N ASN A 107 -7.27 12.49 -3.10
CA ASN A 107 -6.62 11.29 -2.60
C ASN A 107 -7.49 10.05 -2.85
N THR A 108 -8.80 10.14 -2.62
CA THR A 108 -9.73 9.04 -2.92
C THR A 108 -9.70 8.64 -4.39
N ILE A 109 -9.78 9.61 -5.32
CA ILE A 109 -9.68 9.35 -6.75
C ILE A 109 -8.33 8.71 -7.08
N SER A 110 -7.22 9.25 -6.55
CA SER A 110 -5.90 8.69 -6.82
C SER A 110 -5.76 7.25 -6.32
N ILE A 111 -6.28 6.90 -5.13
CA ILE A 111 -6.26 5.52 -4.62
C ILE A 111 -7.06 4.59 -5.54
N ILE A 112 -8.30 4.99 -5.88
CA ILE A 112 -9.18 4.17 -6.74
C ILE A 112 -8.52 3.93 -8.10
N PHE A 113 -8.02 4.98 -8.75
CA PHE A 113 -7.38 4.84 -10.06
C PHE A 113 -6.04 4.11 -10.00
N PHE A 114 -5.33 4.16 -8.87
CA PHE A 114 -4.11 3.38 -8.68
C PHE A 114 -4.42 1.89 -8.60
N ILE A 115 -5.48 1.51 -7.86
CA ILE A 115 -5.95 0.13 -7.81
C ILE A 115 -6.40 -0.33 -9.21
N ILE A 116 -7.17 0.49 -9.93
CA ILE A 116 -7.59 0.20 -11.30
C ILE A 116 -6.37 -0.03 -12.21
N ALA A 117 -5.36 0.84 -12.13
CA ALA A 117 -4.14 0.71 -12.93
C ALA A 117 -3.37 -0.58 -12.63
N ILE A 118 -3.24 -0.95 -11.35
CA ILE A 118 -2.61 -2.21 -10.94
C ILE A 118 -3.40 -3.40 -11.49
N LEU A 119 -4.72 -3.41 -11.35
CA LEU A 119 -5.58 -4.49 -11.85
C LEU A 119 -5.50 -4.59 -13.39
N GLN A 120 -5.46 -3.45 -14.09
CA GLN A 120 -5.31 -3.41 -15.54
C GLN A 120 -3.97 -4.04 -15.98
N ILE A 121 -2.87 -3.71 -15.31
CA ILE A 121 -1.56 -4.31 -15.60
C ILE A 121 -1.57 -5.82 -15.28
N ALA A 122 -2.12 -6.20 -14.12
CA ALA A 122 -2.16 -7.59 -13.67
C ALA A 122 -2.97 -8.48 -14.62
N THR A 123 -4.13 -8.00 -15.09
CA THR A 123 -4.99 -8.74 -16.03
C THR A 123 -4.41 -8.86 -17.43
N GLN A 124 -3.46 -7.99 -17.79
CA GLN A 124 -2.82 -8.00 -19.12
C GLN A 124 -1.38 -8.53 -19.10
N ILE A 125 -0.89 -9.01 -17.95
CA ILE A 125 0.52 -9.37 -17.76
C ILE A 125 0.99 -10.46 -18.74
N ASP A 126 0.14 -11.45 -19.05
CA ASP A 126 0.51 -12.54 -19.95
C ASP A 126 0.66 -12.06 -21.39
N LEU A 127 -0.25 -11.18 -21.84
CA LEU A 127 -0.19 -10.58 -23.16
C LEU A 127 1.01 -9.60 -23.26
N ILE A 128 1.28 -8.84 -22.20
CA ILE A 128 2.50 -8.02 -22.10
C ILE A 128 3.74 -8.90 -22.28
N LYS A 129 3.84 -10.06 -21.59
CA LYS A 129 4.95 -11.00 -21.74
C LYS A 129 5.08 -11.53 -23.17
N THR A 130 3.96 -11.81 -23.85
CA THR A 130 3.96 -12.25 -25.25
C THR A 130 4.66 -11.24 -26.15
N PHE A 131 4.35 -9.94 -26.03
CA PHE A 131 5.00 -8.89 -26.82
C PHE A 131 6.51 -8.73 -26.56
N PHE A 132 6.99 -9.12 -25.38
CA PHE A 132 8.43 -9.12 -25.08
C PHE A 132 9.14 -10.41 -25.51
N THR A 133 8.40 -11.51 -25.68
CA THR A 133 8.97 -12.79 -26.12
C THR A 133 9.12 -12.82 -27.64
N ASP A 134 8.09 -12.37 -28.36
CA ASP A 134 8.06 -12.32 -29.83
C ASP A 134 7.78 -10.87 -30.29
N PRO A 135 8.82 -10.03 -30.40
CA PRO A 135 8.65 -8.59 -30.61
C PRO A 135 8.38 -8.25 -32.08
N GLU A 136 7.13 -8.35 -32.51
CA GLU A 136 6.63 -7.66 -33.71
C GLU A 136 5.98 -6.33 -33.30
N TRP A 137 6.82 -5.31 -33.08
CA TRP A 137 6.36 -3.99 -32.64
C TRP A 137 5.85 -3.18 -33.84
N ASP A 138 4.54 -3.10 -33.96
CA ASP A 138 3.87 -2.18 -34.88
C ASP A 138 3.17 -1.04 -34.10
N PHE A 139 2.49 -0.16 -34.84
CA PHE A 139 1.73 0.93 -34.22
C PHE A 139 0.57 0.44 -33.33
N SER A 140 0.02 -0.75 -33.60
CA SER A 140 -1.07 -1.33 -32.81
C SER A 140 -0.60 -1.71 -31.41
N VAL A 141 0.63 -2.25 -31.28
CA VAL A 141 1.27 -2.54 -30.00
C VAL A 141 1.41 -1.27 -29.17
N PHE A 142 1.86 -0.16 -29.78
CA PHE A 142 1.94 1.13 -29.09
C PHE A 142 0.57 1.62 -28.60
N MET A 143 -0.46 1.54 -29.45
CA MET A 143 -1.83 1.93 -29.10
C MET A 143 -2.41 1.05 -27.98
N PHE A 144 -2.03 -0.22 -27.92
CA PHE A 144 -2.41 -1.14 -26.85
C PHE A 144 -1.76 -0.76 -25.51
N PHE A 145 -0.45 -0.46 -25.50
CA PHE A 145 0.28 -0.07 -24.28
C PHE A 145 -0.08 1.34 -23.79
N PHE A 146 -0.52 2.23 -24.67
CA PHE A 146 -0.85 3.61 -24.35
C PHE A 146 -1.77 3.76 -23.11
N PRO A 147 -2.97 3.14 -23.05
CA PRO A 147 -3.82 3.22 -21.86
C PRO A 147 -3.22 2.53 -20.62
N ILE A 148 -2.42 1.47 -20.79
CA ILE A 148 -1.76 0.75 -19.68
C ILE A 148 -0.70 1.62 -19.02
N ILE A 149 0.02 2.43 -19.80
CA ILE A 149 1.07 3.33 -19.29
C ILE A 149 0.48 4.65 -18.82
N ILE A 150 -0.50 5.20 -19.53
CA ILE A 150 -1.10 6.49 -19.17
C ILE A 150 -1.88 6.41 -17.87
N ALA A 151 -2.63 5.34 -17.61
CA ALA A 151 -3.40 5.22 -16.36
C ALA A 151 -2.53 5.38 -15.08
N PRO A 152 -1.42 4.64 -14.89
CA PRO A 152 -0.56 4.82 -13.72
C PRO A 152 0.16 6.16 -13.72
N VAL A 153 0.67 6.63 -14.87
CA VAL A 153 1.37 7.93 -14.95
C VAL A 153 0.44 9.09 -14.61
N ALA A 154 -0.77 9.09 -15.17
CA ALA A 154 -1.80 10.08 -14.87
C ALA A 154 -2.15 10.07 -13.39
N THR A 155 -2.35 8.87 -12.81
CA THR A 155 -2.70 8.71 -11.40
C THR A 155 -1.61 9.21 -10.46
N ILE A 156 -0.35 8.87 -10.72
CA ILE A 156 0.79 9.31 -9.91
C ILE A 156 0.94 10.83 -10.01
N LEU A 157 0.90 11.41 -11.22
CA LEU A 157 0.99 12.85 -11.39
C LEU A 157 -0.21 13.59 -10.78
N PHE A 158 -1.39 12.99 -10.83
CA PHE A 158 -2.60 13.52 -10.20
C PHE A 158 -2.47 13.51 -8.68
N TRP A 159 -1.97 12.42 -8.09
CA TRP A 159 -1.61 12.32 -6.67
C TRP A 159 -0.59 13.38 -6.25
N MET A 160 0.42 13.63 -7.08
CA MET A 160 1.45 14.68 -6.89
C MET A 160 0.93 16.10 -7.12
N LYS A 161 -0.37 16.28 -7.38
CA LYS A 161 -1.02 17.58 -7.59
C LYS A 161 -0.42 18.39 -8.74
N LYS A 162 0.11 17.70 -9.76
CA LYS A 162 0.69 18.34 -10.96
C LYS A 162 -0.40 18.59 -12.00
N SER A 163 -0.40 19.76 -12.64
CA SER A 163 -1.36 20.12 -13.69
C SER A 163 -1.42 19.09 -14.82
N ALA A 164 -0.26 18.56 -15.23
CA ALA A 164 -0.16 17.47 -16.20
C ALA A 164 -0.92 16.20 -15.77
N GLY A 165 -0.95 15.89 -14.47
CA GLY A 165 -1.72 14.77 -13.93
C GLY A 165 -3.22 14.94 -14.11
N TRP A 166 -3.74 16.15 -13.85
CA TRP A 166 -5.15 16.49 -14.11
C TRP A 166 -5.50 16.37 -15.60
N VAL A 167 -4.63 16.88 -16.48
CA VAL A 167 -4.83 16.81 -17.94
C VAL A 167 -4.83 15.36 -18.43
N LEU A 168 -3.81 14.58 -18.06
CA LEU A 168 -3.69 13.17 -18.46
C LEU A 168 -4.84 12.33 -17.92
N LEU A 169 -5.24 12.54 -16.65
CA LEU A 169 -6.37 11.83 -16.07
C LEU A 169 -7.67 12.20 -16.80
N SER A 170 -7.88 13.46 -17.15
CA SER A 170 -9.06 13.89 -17.92
C SER A 170 -9.12 13.25 -19.31
N ILE A 171 -7.96 13.14 -20.00
CA ILE A 171 -7.87 12.45 -21.29
C ILE A 171 -8.19 10.96 -21.13
N TYR A 172 -7.60 10.31 -20.12
CA TYR A 172 -7.87 8.90 -19.81
C TYR A 172 -9.35 8.64 -19.49
N LEU A 173 -9.95 9.48 -18.64
CA LEU A 173 -11.38 9.39 -18.30
C LEU A 173 -12.27 9.55 -19.53
N GLY A 174 -11.94 10.51 -20.41
CA GLY A 174 -12.66 10.69 -21.67
C GLY A 174 -12.56 9.45 -22.57
N PHE A 175 -11.35 8.89 -22.70
CA PHE A 175 -11.11 7.68 -23.50
C PHE A 175 -11.88 6.48 -22.93
N ALA A 176 -11.80 6.25 -21.62
CA ALA A 176 -12.52 5.18 -20.95
C ALA A 176 -14.04 5.36 -21.09
N LEU A 177 -14.57 6.56 -20.84
CA LEU A 177 -15.99 6.86 -20.99
C LEU A 177 -16.49 6.54 -22.40
N MET A 178 -15.77 6.98 -23.43
CA MET A 178 -16.18 6.69 -24.80
C MET A 178 -16.14 5.20 -25.13
N GLY A 179 -15.13 4.47 -24.65
CA GLY A 179 -15.06 3.01 -24.80
C GLY A 179 -16.25 2.31 -24.13
N PHE A 180 -16.59 2.70 -22.91
CA PHE A 180 -17.75 2.15 -22.20
C PHE A 180 -19.08 2.50 -22.89
N LEU A 181 -19.26 3.73 -23.36
CA LEU A 181 -20.45 4.15 -24.11
C LEU A 181 -20.58 3.39 -25.44
N TRP A 182 -19.47 3.16 -26.14
CA TRP A 182 -19.44 2.38 -27.37
C TRP A 182 -19.88 0.93 -27.12
N VAL A 183 -19.28 0.26 -26.13
CA VAL A 183 -19.66 -1.12 -25.80
C VAL A 183 -21.07 -1.19 -25.25
N LEU A 184 -21.53 -0.19 -24.50
CA LEU A 184 -22.93 -0.06 -24.07
C LEU A 184 -23.87 0.00 -25.27
N PHE A 185 -23.56 0.82 -26.28
CA PHE A 185 -24.34 0.94 -27.51
C PHE A 185 -24.41 -0.39 -28.29
N MET A 186 -23.28 -1.09 -28.39
CA MET A 186 -23.20 -2.37 -29.13
C MET A 186 -23.87 -3.54 -28.40
N SER A 187 -23.73 -3.61 -27.06
CA SER A 187 -24.15 -4.78 -26.27
C SER A 187 -25.45 -4.59 -25.50
N PHE A 188 -25.91 -3.34 -25.33
CA PHE A 188 -27.04 -2.96 -24.46
C PHE A 188 -26.95 -3.52 -23.02
N ASN A 189 -25.74 -3.82 -22.53
CA ASN A 189 -25.55 -4.42 -21.22
C ASN A 189 -25.44 -3.33 -20.13
N PRO A 190 -26.27 -3.39 -19.06
CA PRO A 190 -26.32 -2.36 -18.02
C PRO A 190 -25.01 -2.20 -17.23
N THR A 191 -24.13 -3.20 -17.22
CA THR A 191 -22.81 -3.08 -16.57
C THR A 191 -21.99 -1.94 -17.17
N TYR A 192 -22.09 -1.71 -18.49
CA TYR A 192 -21.37 -0.62 -19.16
C TYR A 192 -22.00 0.75 -18.89
N LEU A 193 -23.29 0.80 -18.55
CA LEU A 193 -23.95 2.03 -18.10
C LEU A 193 -23.38 2.46 -16.74
N LEU A 194 -23.21 1.52 -15.81
CA LEU A 194 -22.61 1.80 -14.50
C LEU A 194 -21.17 2.30 -14.66
N GLY A 195 -20.37 1.67 -15.51
CA GLY A 195 -19.02 2.14 -15.84
C GLY A 195 -19.02 3.55 -16.43
N SER A 196 -19.91 3.84 -17.37
CA SER A 196 -20.06 5.17 -17.98
C SER A 196 -20.42 6.24 -16.94
N LEU A 197 -21.33 5.93 -16.01
CA LEU A 197 -21.69 6.83 -14.91
C LEU A 197 -20.51 7.07 -13.96
N PHE A 198 -19.73 6.04 -13.65
CA PHE A 198 -18.52 6.16 -12.83
C PHE A 198 -17.49 7.12 -13.45
N PHE A 199 -17.18 6.95 -14.74
CA PHE A 199 -16.22 7.83 -15.42
C PHE A 199 -16.75 9.26 -15.59
N THR A 200 -18.05 9.41 -15.91
CA THR A 200 -18.69 10.74 -16.02
C THR A 200 -18.70 11.46 -14.67
N GLY A 201 -19.07 10.76 -13.60
CA GLY A 201 -19.07 11.33 -12.24
C GLY A 201 -17.67 11.74 -11.79
N THR A 202 -16.66 10.91 -12.08
CA THR A 202 -15.27 11.25 -11.77
C THR A 202 -14.80 12.48 -12.56
N LEU A 203 -15.09 12.53 -13.88
CA LEU A 203 -14.75 13.66 -14.73
C LEU A 203 -15.42 14.95 -14.24
N TRP A 204 -16.70 14.88 -13.86
CA TRP A 204 -17.43 16.00 -13.26
C TRP A 204 -16.78 16.50 -11.98
N VAL A 205 -16.42 15.58 -11.07
CA VAL A 205 -15.78 15.91 -9.79
C VAL A 205 -14.44 16.60 -10.01
N ILE A 206 -13.58 16.10 -10.90
CA ILE A 206 -12.28 16.75 -11.16
C ILE A 206 -12.41 18.09 -11.87
N CYS A 207 -13.52 18.34 -12.57
CA CYS A 207 -13.83 19.64 -13.18
C CYS A 207 -14.36 20.67 -12.17
N GLN A 208 -14.70 20.27 -10.94
CA GLN A 208 -15.14 21.23 -9.93
C GLN A 208 -14.04 22.25 -9.62
N GLN A 209 -14.44 23.50 -9.39
CA GLN A 209 -13.51 24.61 -9.15
C GLN A 209 -12.55 24.33 -7.98
N ARG A 210 -13.03 23.67 -6.91
CA ARG A 210 -12.22 23.30 -5.74
C ARG A 210 -11.04 22.40 -6.12
N VAL A 211 -11.26 21.41 -6.98
CA VAL A 211 -10.20 20.50 -7.45
C VAL A 211 -9.31 21.23 -8.44
N ARG A 212 -9.88 21.91 -9.44
CA ARG A 212 -9.10 22.64 -10.46
C ARG A 212 -8.13 23.66 -9.88
N ASN A 213 -8.52 24.36 -8.81
CA ASN A 213 -7.68 25.34 -8.13
C ASN A 213 -6.38 24.72 -7.59
N VAL A 214 -6.44 23.48 -7.06
CA VAL A 214 -5.25 22.75 -6.55
C VAL A 214 -4.23 22.51 -7.68
N TYR A 215 -4.73 22.22 -8.88
CA TYR A 215 -3.90 21.95 -10.07
C TYR A 215 -3.59 23.21 -10.89
N LYS A 216 -4.07 24.39 -10.44
CA LYS A 216 -3.95 25.68 -11.17
C LYS A 216 -4.50 25.61 -12.59
N ILE A 217 -5.58 24.85 -12.79
CA ILE A 217 -6.24 24.68 -14.09
C ILE A 217 -7.28 25.77 -14.27
N THR A 218 -7.13 26.60 -15.32
CA THR A 218 -8.12 27.60 -15.70
C THR A 218 -9.31 26.95 -16.41
N THR A 219 -10.41 27.67 -16.51
CA THR A 219 -11.60 27.22 -17.25
C THR A 219 -11.31 26.98 -18.73
N ASP A 220 -10.43 27.79 -19.34
CA ASP A 220 -10.03 27.62 -20.74
C ASP A 220 -9.25 26.32 -20.95
N ILE A 221 -8.27 26.03 -20.07
CA ILE A 221 -7.49 24.79 -20.14
C ILE A 221 -8.40 23.58 -19.96
N MET A 222 -9.37 23.65 -19.04
CA MET A 222 -10.35 22.58 -18.83
C MET A 222 -11.15 22.28 -20.10
N TYR A 223 -11.75 23.29 -20.72
CA TYR A 223 -12.53 23.09 -21.95
C TYR A 223 -11.67 22.62 -23.12
N ILE A 224 -10.48 23.20 -23.31
CA ILE A 224 -9.53 22.75 -24.33
C ILE A 224 -9.18 21.28 -24.13
N THR A 225 -8.90 20.86 -22.89
CA THR A 225 -8.55 19.48 -22.58
C THR A 225 -9.70 18.52 -22.89
N ILE A 226 -10.93 18.87 -22.53
CA ILE A 226 -12.11 18.04 -22.79
C ILE A 226 -12.41 17.97 -24.30
N ILE A 227 -12.34 19.09 -25.01
CA ILE A 227 -12.57 19.11 -26.47
C ILE A 227 -11.48 18.32 -27.19
N ALA A 228 -10.21 18.50 -26.79
CA ALA A 228 -9.09 17.78 -27.36
C ALA A 228 -9.20 16.26 -27.10
N SER A 229 -9.61 15.84 -25.90
CA SER A 229 -9.78 14.41 -25.61
C SER A 229 -10.89 13.81 -26.49
N ILE A 230 -12.04 14.48 -26.61
CA ILE A 230 -13.12 14.05 -27.50
C ILE A 230 -12.64 13.95 -28.95
N ALA A 231 -11.92 14.97 -29.45
CA ALA A 231 -11.43 15.00 -30.83
C ALA A 231 -10.42 13.88 -31.11
N ILE A 232 -9.49 13.61 -30.18
CA ILE A 232 -8.52 12.51 -30.28
C ILE A 232 -9.26 11.18 -30.39
N ILE A 233 -10.24 10.93 -29.52
CA ILE A 233 -10.98 9.68 -29.50
C ILE A 233 -11.81 9.52 -30.78
N ALA A 234 -12.51 10.57 -31.21
CA ALA A 234 -13.28 10.55 -32.46
C ALA A 234 -12.39 10.25 -33.67
N THR A 235 -11.16 10.77 -33.68
CA THR A 235 -10.17 10.48 -34.74
C THR A 235 -9.74 9.01 -34.72
N ILE A 236 -9.39 8.47 -33.54
CA ILE A 236 -8.99 7.07 -33.39
C ILE A 236 -10.12 6.13 -33.86
N LEU A 237 -11.36 6.39 -33.42
CA LEU A 237 -12.52 5.60 -33.82
C LEU A 237 -12.79 5.72 -35.32
N SER A 238 -12.70 6.92 -35.90
CA SER A 238 -12.91 7.10 -37.33
C SER A 238 -11.88 6.31 -38.15
N VAL A 239 -10.60 6.35 -37.78
CA VAL A 239 -9.58 5.53 -38.44
C VAL A 239 -9.90 4.04 -38.30
N TYR A 240 -10.30 3.59 -37.12
CA TYR A 240 -10.67 2.20 -36.88
C TYR A 240 -11.88 1.74 -37.71
N PHE A 241 -12.88 2.59 -37.96
CA PHE A 241 -14.08 2.22 -38.72
C PHE A 241 -13.96 2.37 -40.24
N PHE A 242 -13.15 3.31 -40.72
CA PHE A 242 -13.09 3.65 -42.15
C PHE A 242 -11.86 3.05 -42.86
N VAL A 243 -10.85 2.60 -42.12
CA VAL A 243 -9.59 2.08 -42.70
C VAL A 243 -9.39 0.58 -42.46
N LEU A 244 -9.89 0.05 -41.34
CA LEU A 244 -9.86 -1.36 -40.97
C LEU A 244 -11.21 -2.03 -41.22
#